data_AF-A0AAW4FUS5-F1
#
_entry.id   AF-A0AAW4FUS5-F1
#
_cell.length_a   1.000
_cell.length_b   1.000
_cell.length_c   1.000
_cell.angle_alpha   90.00
_cell.angle_beta   90.00
_cell.angle_gamma   90.00
#
_symmetry.space_group_name_H-M   'P 1'
#
loop_
_entity.id
_entity.type
_entity.pdbx_description
1 polymer ?
#
loop_
_entity_poly.entity_id
_entity_poly.type
_entity_poly.pdbx_seq_one_letter_code
_entity_poly.pdbx_strand_id
1 'polypeptide(L)'
;MAEIHDEMTAKKAAHETELRALSRPTVRAGARTPWGVSQISRQYAVWVVLHSTAGHGGFHLDENANAIVHPLYRNDTGFYEEDCEWAKVAHAFPHLFTASERRSADRTLRDYYPDAYERVMGVTLLEGQSHARDRQDFERRHRNDWVVIAALNFNHKPGFVECIATLGAKRDGTDERRFLVPSSDYIIGRHGFVIDPLKHEPYDGPSSFVTWSARR
;
A
#
# COMPACT_ATOMS: atom_id res chain seq x y z
N MET A 1 -19.60 -15.66 -11.29
CA MET A 1 -19.44 -15.99 -9.85
C MET A 1 -18.82 -17.37 -9.63
N ALA A 2 -19.36 -18.45 -10.21
CA ALA A 2 -18.78 -19.80 -10.10
C ALA A 2 -17.36 -19.90 -10.71
N GLU A 3 -17.15 -19.28 -11.86
CA GLU A 3 -15.86 -19.29 -12.58
C GLU A 3 -14.72 -18.56 -11.82
N ILE A 4 -15.03 -17.44 -11.17
CA ILE A 4 -14.09 -16.70 -10.32
C ILE A 4 -13.72 -17.52 -9.07
N HIS A 5 -14.69 -18.25 -8.50
CA HIS A 5 -14.46 -19.12 -7.35
C HIS A 5 -13.56 -20.31 -7.70
N ASP A 6 -13.75 -20.89 -8.88
CA ASP A 6 -12.95 -22.02 -9.36
C ASP A 6 -11.50 -21.59 -9.67
N GLU A 7 -11.30 -20.44 -10.31
CA GLU A 7 -9.97 -19.88 -10.57
C GLU A 7 -9.21 -19.55 -9.28
N MET A 8 -9.88 -18.97 -8.27
CA MET A 8 -9.29 -18.70 -6.96
C MET A 8 -8.90 -19.98 -6.23
N THR A 9 -9.73 -21.02 -6.35
CA THR A 9 -9.48 -22.33 -5.76
C THR A 9 -8.26 -22.99 -6.42
N ALA A 10 -8.16 -22.96 -7.74
CA ALA A 10 -7.02 -23.46 -8.49
C ALA A 10 -5.72 -22.71 -8.13
N LYS A 11 -5.76 -21.37 -8.02
CA LYS A 11 -4.61 -20.56 -7.59
C LYS A 11 -4.14 -20.91 -6.19
N LYS A 12 -5.08 -21.12 -5.26
CA LYS A 12 -4.78 -21.53 -3.89
C LYS A 12 -4.14 -22.93 -3.85
N ALA A 13 -4.71 -23.89 -4.58
CA ALA A 13 -4.16 -25.24 -4.67
C ALA A 13 -2.73 -25.24 -5.24
N ALA A 14 -2.48 -24.51 -6.33
CA ALA A 14 -1.14 -24.38 -6.91
C ALA A 14 -0.15 -23.77 -5.91
N HIS A 15 -0.54 -22.71 -5.20
CA HIS A 15 0.30 -22.12 -4.16
C HIS A 15 0.61 -23.12 -3.03
N GLU A 16 -0.36 -23.88 -2.56
CA GLU A 16 -0.14 -24.90 -1.53
C GLU A 16 0.80 -26.02 -2.00
N THR A 17 0.69 -26.45 -3.27
CA THR A 17 1.61 -27.44 -3.86
C THR A 17 3.04 -26.92 -3.91
N GLU A 18 3.25 -25.70 -4.42
CA GLU A 18 4.58 -25.09 -4.48
C GLU A 18 5.16 -24.87 -3.08
N LEU A 19 4.34 -24.42 -2.12
CA LEU A 19 4.77 -24.21 -0.74
C LEU A 19 5.30 -25.49 -0.10
N ARG A 20 4.64 -26.65 -0.35
CA ARG A 20 5.09 -27.96 0.13
C ARG A 20 6.43 -28.37 -0.50
N ALA A 21 6.66 -28.02 -1.76
CA ALA A 21 7.90 -28.33 -2.47
C ALA A 21 9.10 -27.51 -1.97
N LEU A 22 8.87 -26.28 -1.48
CA LEU A 22 9.92 -25.34 -1.08
C LEU A 22 10.54 -25.61 0.30
N SER A 23 10.07 -26.62 1.05
CA SER A 23 10.58 -27.08 2.35
C SER A 23 11.25 -25.98 3.21
N ARG A 24 10.44 -25.25 3.99
CA ARG A 24 10.88 -24.13 4.82
C ARG A 24 10.84 -24.49 6.31
N PRO A 25 11.82 -25.25 6.84
CA PRO A 25 11.76 -25.76 8.20
C PRO A 25 11.85 -24.62 9.22
N THR A 26 11.17 -24.81 10.35
CA THR A 26 11.39 -23.97 11.53
C THR A 26 12.79 -24.25 12.08
N VAL A 27 13.54 -23.19 12.36
CA VAL A 27 14.86 -23.25 12.97
C VAL A 27 14.84 -22.60 14.35
N ARG A 28 15.94 -22.75 15.10
CA ARG A 28 16.07 -22.23 16.46
C ARG A 28 15.75 -20.74 16.50
N ALA A 29 14.75 -20.39 17.32
CA ALA A 29 14.40 -19.01 17.63
C ALA A 29 15.42 -18.35 18.58
N GLY A 30 15.26 -17.06 18.85
CA GLY A 30 16.10 -16.31 19.78
C GLY A 30 17.16 -15.41 19.11
N ALA A 31 17.18 -15.34 17.77
CA ALA A 31 18.02 -14.37 17.07
C ALA A 31 17.62 -12.94 17.46
N ARG A 32 18.62 -12.06 17.67
CA ARG A 32 18.39 -10.63 17.85
C ARG A 32 18.17 -10.01 16.47
N THR A 33 17.01 -9.40 16.29
CA THR A 33 16.61 -8.73 15.05
C THR A 33 16.33 -7.25 15.35
N PRO A 34 16.21 -6.37 14.33
CA PRO A 34 15.77 -5.00 14.51
C PRO A 34 14.41 -4.86 15.22
N TRP A 35 13.57 -5.89 15.13
CA TRP A 35 12.23 -5.93 15.73
C TRP A 35 12.18 -6.65 17.08
N GLY A 36 13.35 -6.91 17.68
CA GLY A 36 13.48 -7.62 18.94
C GLY A 36 13.92 -9.08 18.79
N VAL A 37 13.73 -9.87 19.84
CA VAL A 37 14.14 -11.27 19.85
C VAL A 37 13.13 -12.11 19.08
N SER A 38 13.60 -12.83 18.07
CA SER A 38 12.77 -13.71 17.25
C SER A 38 12.14 -14.83 18.09
N GLN A 39 10.83 -15.00 17.96
CA GLN A 39 10.06 -16.08 18.58
C GLN A 39 9.96 -17.30 17.66
N ILE A 40 9.90 -17.07 16.35
CA ILE A 40 9.85 -18.10 15.32
C ILE A 40 10.81 -17.71 14.21
N SER A 41 11.59 -18.67 13.73
CA SER A 41 12.46 -18.49 12.57
C SER A 41 12.22 -19.61 11.56
N ARG A 42 12.16 -19.28 10.28
CA ARG A 42 11.99 -20.23 9.17
C ARG A 42 13.14 -20.09 8.18
N GLN A 43 13.77 -21.20 7.85
CA GLN A 43 14.87 -21.20 6.89
C GLN A 43 14.32 -21.30 5.47
N TYR A 44 14.66 -20.34 4.61
CA TYR A 44 14.35 -20.36 3.18
C TYR A 44 15.54 -20.90 2.38
N ALA A 45 16.75 -20.55 2.80
CA ALA A 45 18.01 -21.12 2.34
C ALA A 45 19.04 -21.05 3.48
N VAL A 46 20.23 -21.64 3.34
CA VAL A 46 21.24 -21.54 4.43
C VAL A 46 21.66 -20.09 4.70
N TRP A 47 21.53 -19.22 3.70
CA TRP A 47 21.84 -17.79 3.74
C TRP A 47 20.61 -16.86 3.81
N VAL A 48 19.39 -17.40 3.90
CA VAL A 48 18.13 -16.62 3.97
C VAL A 48 17.21 -17.18 5.05
N VAL A 49 16.95 -16.37 6.08
CA VAL A 49 16.09 -16.75 7.21
C VAL A 49 15.00 -15.71 7.40
N LEU A 50 13.75 -16.15 7.52
CA LEU A 50 12.63 -15.33 7.96
C LEU A 50 12.55 -15.39 9.48
N HIS A 51 12.60 -14.23 10.14
CA HIS A 51 12.40 -14.10 11.57
C HIS A 51 11.05 -13.43 11.86
N SER A 52 10.32 -13.96 12.83
CA SER A 52 9.08 -13.36 13.34
C SER A 52 9.18 -13.13 14.85
N THR A 53 8.66 -12.00 15.30
CA THR A 53 8.47 -11.57 16.69
C THR A 53 6.98 -11.39 16.96
N ALA A 54 6.61 -10.94 18.17
CA ALA A 54 5.20 -10.79 18.54
C ALA A 54 4.47 -9.68 17.78
N GLY A 55 5.21 -8.68 17.30
CA GLY A 55 4.62 -7.51 16.63
C GLY A 55 5.07 -7.31 15.20
N HIS A 56 6.14 -7.99 14.76
CA HIS A 56 6.74 -7.75 13.45
C HIS A 56 7.66 -8.92 13.04
N GLY A 57 8.21 -8.87 11.84
CA GLY A 57 9.26 -9.75 11.37
C GLY A 57 9.97 -9.23 10.13
N GLY A 58 10.74 -10.13 9.52
CA GLY A 58 11.41 -9.86 8.27
C GLY A 58 12.49 -10.88 7.94
N PHE A 59 13.03 -10.76 6.74
CA PHE A 59 14.11 -11.59 6.26
C PHE A 59 15.46 -11.06 6.76
N HIS A 60 16.36 -11.98 7.06
CA HIS A 60 17.77 -11.72 7.28
C HIS A 60 18.59 -12.52 6.26
N LEU A 61 19.48 -11.82 5.58
CA LEU A 61 20.42 -12.37 4.61
C LEU A 61 21.83 -12.29 5.21
N ASP A 62 22.65 -13.33 4.97
CA ASP A 62 24.08 -13.19 5.22
C ASP A 62 24.73 -12.20 4.24
N GLU A 63 25.99 -11.84 4.49
CA GLU A 63 26.71 -10.84 3.71
C GLU A 63 26.78 -11.17 2.21
N ASN A 64 27.04 -12.43 1.86
CA ASN A 64 27.17 -12.88 0.48
C ASN A 64 25.82 -12.85 -0.24
N ALA A 65 24.76 -13.30 0.43
CA ALA A 65 23.41 -13.21 -0.09
C ALA A 65 22.95 -11.76 -0.24
N ASN A 66 23.24 -10.91 0.73
CA ASN A 66 22.90 -9.50 0.69
C ASN A 66 23.59 -8.80 -0.50
N ALA A 67 24.81 -9.20 -0.85
CA ALA A 67 25.54 -8.70 -2.01
C ALA A 67 24.90 -9.07 -3.36
N ILE A 68 24.01 -10.08 -3.43
CA ILE A 68 23.25 -10.43 -4.63
C ILE A 68 22.07 -9.47 -4.85
N VAL A 69 21.51 -8.92 -3.77
CA VAL A 69 20.40 -7.96 -3.86
C VAL A 69 20.88 -6.73 -4.64
N HIS A 70 20.09 -6.29 -5.63
CA HIS A 70 20.43 -5.14 -6.45
C HIS A 70 20.73 -3.90 -5.58
N PRO A 71 21.75 -3.09 -5.89
CA PRO A 71 22.14 -1.96 -5.03
C PRO A 71 21.01 -0.99 -4.67
N LEU A 72 20.07 -0.73 -5.59
CA LEU A 72 18.89 0.12 -5.33
C LEU A 72 17.86 -0.47 -4.35
N TYR A 73 17.97 -1.77 -4.04
CA TYR A 73 17.11 -2.47 -3.08
C TYR A 73 17.85 -2.90 -1.81
N ARG A 74 19.19 -2.94 -1.84
CA ARG A 74 19.98 -3.57 -0.79
C ARG A 74 19.93 -2.76 0.50
N ASN A 75 19.66 -3.44 1.61
CA ASN A 75 19.77 -2.88 2.95
C ASN A 75 21.16 -3.20 3.53
N ASP A 76 21.85 -2.22 4.12
CA ASP A 76 23.21 -2.40 4.64
C ASP A 76 23.29 -3.42 5.79
N THR A 77 22.21 -3.54 6.56
CA THR A 77 22.14 -4.42 7.74
C THR A 77 21.81 -5.88 7.38
N GLY A 78 21.47 -6.18 6.12
CA GLY A 78 20.99 -7.50 5.70
C GLY A 78 19.59 -7.86 6.18
N PHE A 79 18.92 -6.98 6.93
CA PHE A 79 17.54 -7.15 7.38
C PHE A 79 16.55 -6.45 6.44
N TYR A 80 15.46 -7.14 6.12
CA TYR A 80 14.39 -6.70 5.24
C TYR A 80 13.04 -6.92 5.93
N GLU A 81 12.37 -5.83 6.27
CA GLU A 81 11.03 -5.73 6.86
C GLU A 81 9.94 -6.54 6.10
N GLU A 82 8.98 -7.11 6.82
CA GLU A 82 8.03 -8.12 6.29
C GLU A 82 6.83 -7.59 5.50
N ASP A 83 6.43 -6.33 5.65
CA ASP A 83 5.30 -5.74 4.93
C ASP A 83 5.70 -5.36 3.50
N CYS A 84 6.86 -4.73 3.36
CA CYS A 84 7.28 -4.11 2.10
C CYS A 84 8.63 -4.66 1.59
N GLU A 85 9.62 -4.76 2.47
CA GLU A 85 11.00 -5.01 2.05
C GLU A 85 11.29 -6.48 1.69
N TRP A 86 10.50 -7.42 2.21
CA TRP A 86 10.57 -8.83 1.82
C TRP A 86 10.49 -9.03 0.30
N ALA A 87 9.79 -8.12 -0.39
CA ALA A 87 9.66 -8.14 -1.83
C ALA A 87 11.00 -7.98 -2.55
N LYS A 88 11.96 -7.25 -1.95
CA LYS A 88 13.34 -7.10 -2.44
C LYS A 88 14.06 -8.45 -2.39
N VAL A 89 13.85 -9.22 -1.32
CA VAL A 89 14.41 -10.58 -1.15
C VAL A 89 13.77 -11.54 -2.16
N ALA A 90 12.46 -11.49 -2.34
CA ALA A 90 11.75 -12.31 -3.33
C ALA A 90 12.17 -12.00 -4.76
N HIS A 91 12.48 -10.74 -5.07
CA HIS A 91 13.05 -10.34 -6.37
C HIS A 91 14.47 -10.88 -6.57
N ALA A 92 15.33 -10.81 -5.56
CA ALA A 92 16.70 -11.32 -5.67
C ALA A 92 16.78 -12.85 -5.73
N PHE A 93 15.87 -13.55 -5.04
CA PHE A 93 15.88 -15.00 -4.91
C PHE A 93 14.55 -15.64 -5.30
N PRO A 94 14.08 -15.49 -6.56
CA PRO A 94 12.73 -15.89 -6.97
C PRO A 94 12.46 -17.39 -6.85
N HIS A 95 13.49 -18.23 -6.81
CA HIS A 95 13.36 -19.68 -6.64
C HIS A 95 13.01 -20.10 -5.20
N LEU A 96 13.17 -19.22 -4.22
CA LEU A 96 12.78 -19.48 -2.82
C LEU A 96 11.29 -19.21 -2.57
N PHE A 97 10.59 -18.65 -3.55
CA PHE A 97 9.22 -18.18 -3.44
C PHE A 97 8.31 -18.83 -4.47
N THR A 98 7.07 -19.07 -4.06
CA THR A 98 5.99 -19.52 -4.94
C THR A 98 5.67 -18.46 -5.99
N ALA A 99 5.06 -18.86 -7.10
CA ALA A 99 4.61 -17.94 -8.15
C ALA A 99 3.60 -16.91 -7.60
N SER A 100 2.79 -17.28 -6.61
CA SER A 100 1.88 -16.36 -5.93
C SER A 100 2.64 -15.30 -5.13
N GLU A 101 3.60 -15.71 -4.30
CA GLU A 101 4.45 -14.80 -3.54
C GLU A 101 5.25 -13.87 -4.47
N ARG A 102 5.80 -14.39 -5.58
CA ARG A 102 6.52 -13.55 -6.56
C ARG A 102 5.63 -12.48 -7.19
N ARG A 103 4.39 -12.80 -7.54
CA ARG A 103 3.43 -11.79 -8.06
C ARG A 103 3.08 -10.75 -7.00
N SER A 104 2.96 -11.17 -5.73
CA SER A 104 2.74 -10.24 -4.62
C SER A 104 3.94 -9.32 -4.44
N ALA A 105 5.16 -9.87 -4.41
CA ALA A 105 6.39 -9.12 -4.29
C ALA A 105 6.55 -8.10 -5.42
N ASP A 106 6.32 -8.48 -6.68
CA ASP A 106 6.36 -7.56 -7.82
C ASP A 106 5.41 -6.38 -7.64
N ARG A 107 4.17 -6.64 -7.19
CA ARG A 107 3.20 -5.57 -6.88
C ARG A 107 3.67 -4.69 -5.73
N THR A 108 4.18 -5.28 -4.65
CA THR A 108 4.74 -4.54 -3.51
C THR A 108 5.88 -3.63 -3.94
N LEU A 109 6.80 -4.08 -4.80
CA LEU A 109 7.89 -3.23 -5.29
C LEU A 109 7.37 -2.04 -6.12
N ARG A 110 6.38 -2.29 -6.99
CA ARG A 110 5.73 -1.22 -7.77
C ARG A 110 5.02 -0.20 -6.89
N ASP A 111 4.35 -0.66 -5.83
CA ASP A 111 3.53 0.19 -4.98
C ASP A 111 4.34 0.96 -3.92
N TYR A 112 5.42 0.36 -3.37
CA TYR A 112 6.19 0.96 -2.26
C TYR A 112 7.55 1.50 -2.69
N TYR A 113 8.14 1.00 -3.79
CA TYR A 113 9.45 1.42 -4.28
C TYR A 113 9.44 1.74 -5.79
N PRO A 114 8.47 2.53 -6.30
CA PRO A 114 8.28 2.71 -7.74
C PRO A 114 9.51 3.25 -8.48
N ASP A 115 10.23 4.22 -7.90
CA ASP A 115 11.45 4.78 -8.51
C ASP A 115 12.56 3.73 -8.65
N ALA A 116 12.75 2.90 -7.62
CA ALA A 116 13.75 1.82 -7.65
C ALA A 116 13.31 0.73 -8.61
N TYR A 117 12.02 0.37 -8.62
CA TYR A 117 11.44 -0.62 -9.52
C TYR A 117 11.67 -0.25 -10.99
N GLU A 118 11.30 0.96 -11.40
CA GLU A 118 11.48 1.42 -12.77
C GLU A 118 12.95 1.36 -13.22
N ARG A 119 13.88 1.75 -12.34
CA ARG A 119 15.32 1.70 -12.63
C ARG A 119 15.87 0.28 -12.70
N VAL A 120 15.47 -0.59 -11.78
CA VAL A 120 15.93 -1.99 -11.73
C VAL A 120 15.39 -2.77 -12.92
N MET A 121 14.12 -2.55 -13.28
CA MET A 121 13.45 -3.27 -14.36
C MET A 121 13.65 -2.62 -15.73
N GLY A 122 14.11 -1.37 -15.79
CA GLY A 122 14.26 -0.62 -17.04
C GLY A 122 12.92 -0.28 -17.70
N VAL A 123 11.88 -0.02 -16.90
CA VAL A 123 10.52 0.25 -17.37
C VAL A 123 9.98 1.56 -16.80
N THR A 124 8.92 2.09 -17.41
CA THR A 124 8.09 3.14 -16.82
C THR A 124 6.75 2.55 -16.46
N LEU A 125 6.30 2.77 -15.22
CA LEU A 125 5.01 2.29 -14.75
C LEU A 125 3.90 3.10 -15.40
N LEU A 126 2.96 2.40 -16.03
CA LEU A 126 1.77 3.00 -16.62
C LEU A 126 0.65 3.15 -15.59
N GLU A 127 -0.39 3.90 -15.97
CA GLU A 127 -1.61 4.04 -15.17
C GLU A 127 -2.17 2.67 -14.76
N GLY A 128 -2.50 2.52 -13.49
CA GLY A 128 -3.03 1.29 -12.90
C GLY A 128 -1.97 0.24 -12.54
N GLN A 129 -0.70 0.47 -12.87
CA GLN A 129 0.39 -0.49 -12.57
C GLN A 129 1.05 -0.26 -11.22
N SER A 130 0.90 0.92 -10.61
CA SER A 130 1.40 1.24 -9.28
C SER A 130 0.46 2.22 -8.60
N HIS A 131 -0.05 1.83 -7.43
CA HIS A 131 -0.90 2.68 -6.62
C HIS A 131 -0.21 3.98 -6.20
N ALA A 132 1.10 3.94 -5.92
CA ALA A 132 1.86 5.12 -5.57
C ALA A 132 2.02 6.08 -6.76
N ARG A 133 2.28 5.56 -7.97
CA ARG A 133 2.35 6.39 -9.19
C ARG A 133 0.99 6.99 -9.53
N ASP A 134 -0.07 6.19 -9.48
CA ASP A 134 -1.44 6.65 -9.72
C ASP A 134 -1.84 7.74 -8.72
N ARG A 135 -1.42 7.59 -7.46
CA ARG A 135 -1.60 8.61 -6.41
C ARG A 135 -0.86 9.91 -6.74
N GLN A 136 0.42 9.83 -7.12
CA GLN A 136 1.23 11.00 -7.50
C GLN A 136 0.65 11.73 -8.72
N ASP A 137 0.15 10.96 -9.69
CA ASP A 137 -0.50 11.50 -10.89
C ASP A 137 -1.81 12.21 -10.57
N PHE A 138 -2.62 11.62 -9.69
CA PHE A 138 -3.84 12.24 -9.17
C PHE A 138 -3.52 13.57 -8.47
N GLU A 139 -2.55 13.57 -7.54
CA GLU A 139 -2.15 14.77 -6.80
C GLU A 139 -1.61 15.86 -7.73
N ARG A 140 -0.79 15.52 -8.72
CA ARG A 140 -0.27 16.48 -9.72
C ARG A 140 -1.38 17.09 -10.56
N ARG A 141 -2.32 16.26 -11.03
CA ARG A 141 -3.46 16.67 -11.86
C ARG A 141 -4.37 17.62 -11.09
N HIS A 142 -4.67 17.30 -9.83
CA HIS A 142 -5.65 18.00 -9.01
C HIS A 142 -5.05 18.98 -8.00
N ARG A 143 -3.78 19.36 -8.18
CA ARG A 143 -3.05 20.26 -7.26
C ARG A 143 -3.73 21.61 -7.00
N ASN A 144 -4.57 22.06 -7.93
CA ASN A 144 -5.29 23.34 -7.88
C ASN A 144 -6.81 23.14 -7.80
N ASP A 145 -7.27 21.90 -7.63
CA ASP A 145 -8.70 21.58 -7.52
C ASP A 145 -9.07 21.37 -6.05
N TRP A 146 -10.34 21.58 -5.71
CA TRP A 146 -10.88 21.26 -4.39
C TRP A 146 -11.05 19.75 -4.27
N VAL A 147 -10.24 19.10 -3.43
CA VAL A 147 -10.32 17.64 -3.22
C VAL A 147 -10.80 17.37 -1.80
N VAL A 148 -11.79 16.49 -1.69
CA VAL A 148 -12.42 16.14 -0.41
C VAL A 148 -11.44 15.39 0.49
N ILE A 149 -11.27 15.91 1.71
CA ILE A 149 -10.43 15.31 2.76
C ILE A 149 -11.26 14.67 3.87
N ALA A 150 -12.52 15.08 4.05
CA ALA A 150 -13.47 14.48 4.96
C ALA A 150 -14.90 14.59 4.41
N ALA A 151 -15.72 13.59 4.68
CA ALA A 151 -17.13 13.58 4.30
C ALA A 151 -17.97 13.15 5.51
N LEU A 152 -19.10 13.83 5.68
CA LEU A 152 -19.99 13.68 6.83
C LEU A 152 -21.41 13.42 6.33
N ASN A 153 -22.13 12.60 7.10
CA ASN A 153 -23.58 12.49 6.92
C ASN A 153 -24.22 13.84 7.24
N PHE A 154 -25.02 14.36 6.31
CA PHE A 154 -25.66 15.65 6.45
C PHE A 154 -27.13 15.48 6.83
N ASN A 155 -27.45 15.68 8.11
CA ASN A 155 -28.79 15.40 8.64
C ASN A 155 -29.80 16.53 8.38
N HIS A 156 -29.34 17.69 7.89
CA HIS A 156 -30.21 18.85 7.65
C HIS A 156 -30.90 18.82 6.28
N LYS A 157 -30.37 18.06 5.30
CA LYS A 157 -30.96 17.91 3.97
C LYS A 157 -30.75 16.47 3.47
N PRO A 158 -31.79 15.63 3.47
CA PRO A 158 -31.70 14.27 2.94
C PRO A 158 -31.17 14.25 1.50
N GLY A 159 -30.35 13.27 1.17
CA GLY A 159 -29.77 13.10 -0.18
C GLY A 159 -28.51 13.92 -0.46
N PHE A 160 -27.88 14.50 0.56
CA PHE A 160 -26.63 15.23 0.45
C PHE A 160 -25.56 14.70 1.42
N VAL A 161 -24.31 14.90 1.03
CA VAL A 161 -23.11 14.66 1.83
C VAL A 161 -22.43 16.01 2.06
N GLU A 162 -22.11 16.31 3.32
CA GLU A 162 -21.30 17.47 3.65
C GLU A 162 -19.83 17.07 3.46
N CYS A 163 -19.17 17.69 2.47
CA CYS A 163 -17.77 17.42 2.16
C CYS A 163 -16.90 18.59 2.59
N ILE A 164 -15.84 18.30 3.33
CA ILE A 164 -14.75 19.23 3.63
C ILE A 164 -13.64 18.94 2.62
N ALA A 165 -13.23 19.95 1.88
CA ALA A 165 -12.22 19.86 0.83
C ALA A 165 -11.13 20.92 1.01
N THR A 166 -9.94 20.61 0.51
CA THR A 166 -8.80 21.53 0.43
C THR A 166 -8.23 21.52 -0.99
N LEU A 167 -7.54 22.60 -1.36
CA LEU A 167 -6.85 22.67 -2.64
C LEU A 167 -5.75 21.60 -2.71
N GLY A 168 -5.83 20.72 -3.70
CA GLY A 168 -4.88 19.63 -3.90
C GLY A 168 -4.85 18.59 -2.77
N ALA A 169 -5.92 18.47 -1.98
CA ALA A 169 -6.02 17.55 -0.83
C ALA A 169 -4.99 17.80 0.28
N LYS A 170 -4.41 19.01 0.35
CA LYS A 170 -3.44 19.37 1.40
C LYS A 170 -4.11 19.33 2.78
N ARG A 171 -3.40 18.81 3.78
CA ARG A 171 -3.88 18.73 5.17
C ARG A 171 -3.02 19.55 6.13
N ASP A 172 -2.42 20.62 5.62
CA ASP A 172 -1.59 21.56 6.39
C ASP A 172 -2.41 22.54 7.24
N GLY A 173 -3.75 22.44 7.18
CA GLY A 173 -4.67 23.23 7.99
C GLY A 173 -4.97 24.61 7.42
N THR A 174 -4.57 24.90 6.18
CA THR A 174 -4.88 26.16 5.50
C THR A 174 -5.88 25.96 4.36
N ASP A 175 -6.87 26.86 4.26
CA ASP A 175 -7.90 26.91 3.23
C ASP A 175 -8.79 25.66 3.07
N GLU A 176 -9.47 25.25 4.16
CA GLU A 176 -10.58 24.29 4.09
C GLU A 176 -11.87 24.96 3.62
N ARG A 177 -12.61 24.31 2.72
CA ARG A 177 -13.96 24.70 2.30
C ARG A 177 -14.94 23.55 2.40
N ARG A 178 -16.19 23.91 2.69
CA ARG A 178 -17.29 22.96 2.75
C ARG A 178 -18.13 23.02 1.48
N PHE A 179 -18.64 21.87 1.08
CA PHE A 179 -19.50 21.70 -0.09
C PHE A 179 -20.66 20.77 0.28
N LEU A 180 -21.84 21.05 -0.29
CA LEU A 180 -22.93 20.08 -0.29
C LEU A 180 -22.91 19.32 -1.62
N VAL A 181 -22.59 18.04 -1.55
CA VAL A 181 -22.52 17.15 -2.71
C VAL A 181 -23.76 16.25 -2.70
N PRO A 182 -24.53 16.14 -3.80
CA PRO A 182 -25.59 15.14 -3.90
C PRO A 182 -25.05 13.75 -3.60
N SER A 183 -25.75 12.95 -2.81
CA SER A 183 -25.27 11.59 -2.45
C SER A 183 -25.11 10.67 -3.66
N SER A 184 -25.85 10.92 -4.75
CA SER A 184 -25.68 10.24 -6.04
C SER A 184 -24.34 10.52 -6.72
N ASP A 185 -23.78 11.71 -6.45
CA ASP A 185 -22.61 12.24 -7.15
C ASP A 185 -21.34 11.93 -6.36
N TYR A 186 -21.44 11.77 -5.03
CA TYR A 186 -20.32 11.43 -4.15
C TYR A 186 -19.87 9.96 -4.32
N ILE A 187 -19.22 9.67 -5.43
CA ILE A 187 -18.58 8.39 -5.72
C ILE A 187 -17.08 8.56 -5.51
N ILE A 188 -16.59 8.13 -4.35
CA ILE A 188 -15.17 8.26 -4.02
C ILE A 188 -14.33 7.36 -4.93
N GLY A 189 -13.45 7.98 -5.73
CA GLY A 189 -12.43 7.26 -6.48
C GLY A 189 -11.31 6.78 -5.56
N ARG A 190 -10.46 5.90 -6.06
CA ARG A 190 -9.35 5.29 -5.29
C ARG A 190 -8.44 6.31 -4.59
N HIS A 191 -8.26 7.49 -5.18
CA HIS A 191 -7.37 8.53 -4.66
C HIS A 191 -8.08 9.75 -4.09
N GLY A 192 -9.41 9.78 -4.11
CA GLY A 192 -10.22 10.86 -3.55
C GLY A 192 -11.41 11.24 -4.42
N PHE A 193 -12.12 12.27 -3.98
CA PHE A 193 -13.24 12.88 -4.71
C PHE A 193 -12.90 14.34 -5.00
N VAL A 194 -12.98 14.73 -6.27
CA VAL A 194 -12.72 16.10 -6.71
C VAL A 194 -14.05 16.84 -6.82
N ILE A 195 -14.13 18.01 -6.21
CA ILE A 195 -15.30 18.87 -6.31
C ILE A 195 -15.39 19.45 -7.72
N ASP A 196 -16.51 19.23 -8.39
CA ASP A 196 -16.90 19.94 -9.60
C ASP A 196 -17.55 21.28 -9.23
N PRO A 197 -16.89 22.44 -9.46
CA PRO A 197 -17.42 23.75 -9.07
C PRO A 197 -18.65 24.18 -9.89
N LEU A 198 -18.96 23.48 -10.99
CA LEU A 198 -20.18 23.73 -11.77
C LEU A 198 -21.39 22.97 -11.23
N LYS A 199 -21.18 21.97 -10.36
CA LYS A 199 -22.24 21.10 -9.81
C LYS A 199 -22.36 21.17 -8.30
N HIS A 200 -21.27 21.37 -7.59
CA HIS A 200 -21.23 21.33 -6.13
C HIS A 200 -21.03 22.74 -5.57
N GLU A 201 -22.05 23.20 -4.85
CA GLU A 201 -22.04 24.54 -4.27
C GLU A 201 -21.25 24.57 -2.95
N PRO A 202 -20.45 25.64 -2.71
CA PRO A 202 -19.89 25.92 -1.40
C PRO A 202 -20.99 26.03 -0.34
N TYR A 203 -20.70 25.57 0.87
CA TYR A 203 -21.67 25.50 1.96
C TYR A 203 -21.15 26.10 3.26
N ASP A 204 -21.74 27.23 3.66
CA ASP A 204 -21.40 27.93 4.90
C ASP A 204 -22.44 27.74 6.02
N GLY A 205 -23.44 26.88 5.82
CA GLY A 205 -24.52 26.66 6.79
C GLY A 205 -24.16 25.76 7.98
N PRO A 206 -25.15 25.41 8.83
CA PRO A 206 -24.94 24.55 10.00
C PRO A 206 -24.32 23.20 9.64
N SER A 207 -23.26 22.79 10.35
CA SER A 207 -22.70 21.44 10.20
C SER A 207 -23.43 20.46 11.12
N SER A 208 -23.54 19.21 10.68
CA SER A 208 -23.92 18.11 11.57
C SER A 208 -22.77 17.69 12.51
N PHE A 209 -21.57 18.25 12.34
CA PHE A 209 -20.43 18.07 13.24
C PHE A 209 -20.41 19.16 14.33
N VAL A 210 -20.56 18.74 15.59
CA VAL A 210 -20.80 19.62 16.76
C VAL A 210 -19.65 20.60 17.05
N THR A 211 -18.46 20.41 16.46
CA THR A 211 -17.26 21.22 16.77
C THR A 211 -16.74 22.08 15.61
N TRP A 212 -17.49 22.24 14.51
CA TRP A 212 -17.07 23.15 13.44
C TRP A 212 -17.29 24.62 13.84
N SER A 213 -16.35 25.16 14.62
CA SER A 213 -16.06 26.60 14.60
C SER A 213 -15.31 26.85 13.31
N ALA A 214 -15.81 27.71 12.43
CA ALA A 214 -15.02 28.20 11.30
C ALA A 214 -13.69 28.73 11.86
N ARG A 215 -12.60 27.95 11.69
CA ARG A 215 -11.27 28.40 12.08
C ARG A 215 -10.91 29.46 11.06
N ARG A 216 -11.00 30.72 11.50
CA ARG A 216 -10.62 31.90 10.74
C ARG A 216 -9.15 31.86 10.37
#